data_AF-A0A350PW12-F1
#
_entry.id   AF-A0A350PW12-F1
#
_cell.length_a   1.000
_cell.length_b   1.000
_cell.length_c   1.000
_cell.angle_alpha   90.00
_cell.angle_beta   90.00
_cell.angle_gamma   90.00
#
_symmetry.space_group_name_H-M   'P 1'
#
loop_
_entity.id
_entity.type
_entity.pdbx_description
1 polymer ?
#
loop_
_entity_poly.entity_id
_entity_poly.type
_entity_poly.pdbx_seq_one_letter_code
_entity_poly.pdbx_strand_id
1 'polypeptide(L)'
;MTAREKALGTVFLALLAVCLTGLNGYTALGARQAALRRQEQYEGSRPLAVRAAASIAEARAKLALLESRSPAPSASTDPYSLGSDARRVLERAGAAIKSFSLAGTAERPVLETAVQAESTFMTAFWPVLDAAQPALEVDNFTVTVGRDARLEIVLRMAYAGSE
;
A
#
# COMPACT_ATOMS: atom_id res chain seq x y z
N MET A 1 -11.94 -79.70 -27.85
CA MET A 1 -12.87 -78.61 -27.51
C MET A 1 -14.23 -78.92 -28.11
N THR A 2 -15.23 -79.16 -27.28
CA THR A 2 -16.59 -79.51 -27.74
C THR A 2 -17.36 -78.26 -28.16
N ALA A 3 -18.38 -78.40 -29.02
CA ALA A 3 -19.20 -77.28 -29.49
C ALA A 3 -19.87 -76.50 -28.33
N ARG A 4 -20.14 -77.18 -27.21
CA ARG A 4 -20.71 -76.59 -25.99
C ARG A 4 -19.72 -75.66 -25.26
N GLU A 5 -18.44 -76.01 -25.20
CA GLU A 5 -17.40 -75.17 -24.59
C GLU A 5 -17.18 -73.88 -25.40
N LYS A 6 -17.24 -73.97 -26.74
CA LYS A 6 -17.13 -72.79 -27.61
C LYS A 6 -18.32 -71.84 -27.44
N ALA A 7 -19.53 -72.37 -27.32
CA ALA A 7 -20.73 -71.56 -27.10
C ALA A 7 -20.73 -70.89 -25.72
N LEU A 8 -20.28 -71.58 -24.67
CA LEU A 8 -20.13 -70.99 -23.34
C LEU A 8 -19.06 -69.89 -23.33
N GLY A 9 -17.94 -70.08 -24.04
CA GLY A 9 -16.89 -69.08 -24.17
C GLY A 9 -17.34 -67.81 -24.90
N THR A 10 -18.13 -67.92 -25.96
CA THR A 10 -18.64 -66.75 -26.70
C THR A 10 -19.68 -65.98 -25.90
N VAL A 11 -20.57 -66.67 -25.18
CA VAL A 11 -21.55 -66.02 -24.29
C VAL A 11 -20.84 -65.27 -23.16
N PHE A 12 -19.82 -65.87 -22.56
CA PHE A 12 -19.02 -65.22 -21.52
C PHE A 12 -18.30 -63.97 -22.04
N LEU A 13 -17.67 -64.06 -23.22
CA LEU A 13 -17.00 -62.92 -23.87
C LEU A 13 -17.98 -61.79 -24.20
N ALA A 14 -19.18 -62.12 -24.68
CA ALA A 14 -20.21 -61.12 -24.98
C ALA A 14 -20.69 -60.39 -23.71
N LEU A 15 -20.94 -61.13 -22.63
CA LEU A 15 -21.30 -60.55 -21.33
C LEU A 15 -20.19 -59.68 -20.75
N LEU A 16 -18.93 -60.11 -20.86
CA LEU A 16 -17.78 -59.34 -20.41
C LEU A 16 -17.65 -58.02 -21.18
N ALA A 17 -17.84 -58.05 -22.50
CA ALA A 17 -17.80 -56.86 -23.35
C ALA A 17 -18.89 -55.85 -22.95
N VAL A 18 -20.13 -56.31 -22.73
CA VAL A 18 -21.24 -55.45 -22.30
C VAL A 18 -20.94 -54.81 -20.94
N CYS A 19 -20.40 -55.58 -19.97
CA CYS A 19 -20.00 -55.04 -18.67
C CYS A 19 -18.93 -53.95 -18.78
N LEU A 20 -17.87 -54.17 -19.56
CA LEU A 20 -16.80 -53.19 -19.76
C LEU A 20 -17.30 -51.91 -20.43
N THR A 21 -18.18 -52.04 -21.42
CA THR A 21 -18.75 -50.88 -22.12
C THR A 21 -19.68 -50.07 -21.21
N GLY A 22 -20.47 -50.74 -20.37
CA GLY A 22 -21.32 -50.09 -19.37
C GLY A 22 -20.52 -49.32 -18.31
N LEU A 23 -19.42 -49.89 -17.81
CA LEU A 23 -18.52 -49.24 -16.86
C LEU A 23 -17.88 -47.99 -17.46
N ASN A 24 -17.40 -48.07 -18.70
CA ASN A 24 -16.80 -46.94 -19.41
C ASN A 24 -17.82 -45.82 -19.70
N GLY A 25 -19.08 -46.17 -19.97
CA GLY A 25 -20.16 -45.19 -20.15
C GLY A 25 -20.47 -44.42 -18.86
N TYR A 26 -20.52 -45.12 -17.73
CA TYR A 26 -20.81 -44.52 -16.42
C TYR A 26 -19.70 -43.56 -15.97
N THR A 27 -18.43 -43.95 -16.15
CA THR A 27 -17.29 -43.07 -15.82
C THR A 27 -17.22 -41.84 -16.73
N ALA A 28 -17.53 -41.99 -18.03
CA ALA A 28 -17.60 -40.86 -18.97
C ALA A 28 -18.71 -39.85 -18.60
N LEU A 29 -19.88 -40.32 -18.18
CA LEU A 29 -20.97 -39.47 -17.70
C LEU A 29 -20.59 -38.73 -16.41
N GLY A 30 -19.94 -39.40 -15.46
CA GLY A 30 -19.43 -38.79 -14.24
C GLY A 30 -18.39 -37.70 -14.51
N ALA A 31 -17.44 -37.95 -15.42
CA ALA A 31 -16.44 -36.97 -15.84
C ALA A 31 -17.07 -35.74 -16.49
N ARG A 32 -18.09 -35.94 -17.34
CA ARG A 32 -18.82 -34.86 -18.00
C ARG A 32 -19.59 -33.98 -16.99
N GLN A 33 -20.25 -34.58 -16.00
CA GLN A 33 -20.93 -33.81 -14.95
C GLN A 33 -19.95 -33.03 -14.06
N ALA A 34 -18.80 -33.62 -13.74
CA ALA A 34 -17.75 -32.93 -12.97
C ALA A 34 -17.16 -31.73 -13.74
N ALA A 35 -17.01 -31.86 -15.06
CA ALA A 35 -16.55 -30.76 -15.91
C ALA A 35 -17.56 -29.60 -15.97
N LEU A 36 -18.86 -29.90 -16.11
CA LEU A 36 -19.91 -28.88 -16.14
C LEU A 36 -20.01 -28.10 -14.83
N ARG A 37 -19.96 -28.77 -13.66
CA ARG A 37 -19.97 -28.08 -12.36
C ARG A 37 -18.76 -27.16 -12.16
N ARG A 38 -17.58 -27.56 -12.64
CA ARG A 38 -16.37 -26.71 -12.59
C ARG A 38 -16.52 -25.49 -13.48
N GLN A 39 -17.17 -25.62 -14.63
CA GLN A 39 -17.43 -24.50 -15.54
C GLN A 39 -18.42 -23.50 -14.92
N GLU A 40 -19.52 -23.97 -14.33
CA GLU A 40 -20.48 -23.11 -13.62
C GLU A 40 -19.83 -22.35 -12.44
N GLN A 41 -18.96 -23.02 -11.67
CA GLN A 41 -18.19 -22.37 -10.60
C GLN A 41 -17.24 -21.29 -11.12
N TYR A 42 -16.63 -21.51 -12.28
CA TYR A 42 -15.73 -20.54 -12.90
C TYR A 42 -16.50 -19.33 -13.46
N GLU A 43 -17.66 -19.54 -14.08
CA GLU A 43 -18.52 -18.45 -14.56
C GLU A 43 -19.10 -17.63 -13.41
N GLY A 44 -19.50 -18.28 -12.31
CA GLY A 44 -20.00 -17.59 -11.11
C GLY A 44 -18.94 -16.77 -10.37
N SER A 45 -17.65 -17.13 -10.46
CA SER A 45 -16.55 -16.43 -9.80
C SER A 45 -15.86 -15.36 -10.67
N ARG A 46 -16.08 -15.40 -12.00
CA ARG A 46 -15.61 -14.40 -12.96
C ARG A 46 -15.92 -12.94 -12.56
N PRO A 47 -17.13 -12.57 -12.10
CA PRO A 47 -17.40 -11.19 -11.69
C PRO A 47 -16.64 -10.75 -10.42
N LEU A 48 -16.32 -11.67 -9.52
CA LEU A 48 -15.52 -11.38 -8.32
C LEU A 48 -14.05 -11.12 -8.68
N ALA A 49 -13.49 -11.93 -9.58
CA ALA A 49 -12.11 -11.77 -10.05
C ALA A 49 -11.92 -10.45 -10.82
N VAL A 50 -12.90 -10.05 -11.64
CA VAL A 50 -12.88 -8.77 -12.37
C VAL A 50 -12.98 -7.57 -11.42
N ARG A 51 -13.85 -7.64 -10.40
CA ARG A 51 -13.94 -6.59 -9.37
C ARG A 51 -12.66 -6.45 -8.56
N ALA A 52 -12.04 -7.57 -8.17
CA ALA A 52 -10.77 -7.55 -7.46
C ALA A 52 -9.63 -6.96 -8.32
N ALA A 53 -9.56 -7.35 -9.59
CA ALA A 53 -8.59 -6.80 -10.54
C ALA A 53 -8.75 -5.28 -10.73
N ALA A 54 -10.00 -4.79 -10.82
CA ALA A 54 -10.29 -3.37 -10.93
C ALA A 54 -9.85 -2.59 -9.66
N SER A 55 -10.13 -3.11 -8.46
CA SER A 55 -9.70 -2.46 -7.21
C SER A 55 -8.17 -2.42 -7.05
N ILE A 56 -7.47 -3.47 -7.51
CA ILE A 56 -6.00 -3.51 -7.48
C ILE A 56 -5.42 -2.51 -8.48
N ALA A 57 -6.00 -2.40 -9.67
CA ALA A 57 -5.59 -1.41 -10.66
C ALA A 57 -5.79 0.02 -10.15
N GLU A 58 -6.89 0.30 -9.45
CA GLU A 58 -7.16 1.60 -8.86
C GLU A 58 -6.17 1.94 -7.72
N ALA A 59 -5.84 0.96 -6.87
CA ALA A 59 -4.83 1.14 -5.83
C ALA A 59 -3.43 1.42 -6.42
N ARG A 60 -3.05 0.72 -7.51
CA ARG A 60 -1.79 0.97 -8.22
C ARG A 60 -1.75 2.35 -8.88
N ALA A 61 -2.86 2.79 -9.47
CA ALA A 61 -2.96 4.13 -10.04
C ALA A 61 -2.82 5.23 -8.96
N LYS A 62 -3.42 5.02 -7.78
CA LYS A 62 -3.23 5.92 -6.62
C LYS A 62 -1.78 5.93 -6.14
N LEU A 63 -1.13 4.77 -6.08
CA LEU A 63 0.29 4.67 -5.71
C LEU A 63 1.19 5.41 -6.70
N ALA A 64 0.99 5.23 -8.01
CA ALA A 64 1.75 5.92 -9.05
C ALA A 64 1.56 7.45 -9.02
N LEU A 65 0.35 7.93 -8.67
CA LEU A 65 0.09 9.35 -8.46
C LEU A 65 0.78 9.90 -7.20
N LEU A 66 1.00 9.08 -6.17
CA LEU A 66 1.77 9.45 -4.99
C LEU A 66 3.27 9.45 -5.29
N GLU A 67 3.78 8.45 -6.02
CA GLU A 67 5.19 8.38 -6.43
C GLU A 67 5.58 9.51 -7.39
N SER A 68 4.71 9.89 -8.33
CA SER A 68 4.94 11.06 -9.18
C SER A 68 4.83 12.40 -8.44
N ARG A 69 4.31 12.38 -7.21
CA ARG A 69 4.35 13.50 -6.26
C ARG A 69 5.49 13.38 -5.23
N SER A 70 6.27 12.29 -5.24
CA SER A 70 7.48 12.23 -4.44
C SER A 70 8.43 13.34 -4.90
N PRO A 71 9.02 14.11 -3.98
CA PRO A 71 9.94 15.18 -4.32
C PRO A 71 11.13 14.60 -5.09
N ALA A 72 11.59 15.37 -6.07
CA ALA A 72 12.79 15.07 -6.83
C ALA A 72 13.98 14.74 -5.89
N PRO A 73 14.91 13.86 -6.31
CA PRO A 73 16.11 13.57 -5.52
C PRO A 73 16.78 14.87 -5.11
N SER A 74 17.04 14.96 -3.81
CA SER A 74 17.47 16.14 -3.07
C SER A 74 18.54 16.91 -3.83
N ALA A 75 18.21 18.12 -4.28
CA ALA A 75 19.23 19.10 -4.57
C ALA A 75 20.11 19.20 -3.33
N SER A 76 21.41 18.89 -3.47
CA SER A 76 22.45 18.93 -2.43
C SER A 76 22.08 19.90 -1.31
N THR A 77 21.47 19.37 -0.24
CA THR A 77 20.89 20.22 0.79
C THR A 77 22.03 20.76 1.63
N ASP A 78 22.26 22.07 1.57
CA ASP A 78 23.28 22.72 2.37
C ASP A 78 22.89 22.58 3.86
N PRO A 79 23.67 21.86 4.70
CA PRO A 79 23.35 21.69 6.12
C PRO A 79 23.26 23.04 6.86
N TYR A 80 23.89 24.09 6.32
CA TYR A 80 23.83 25.44 6.89
C TYR A 80 22.53 26.19 6.54
N SER A 81 21.72 25.74 5.59
CA SER A 81 20.46 26.41 5.22
C SER A 81 19.25 25.97 6.05
N LEU A 82 19.36 24.87 6.81
CA LEU A 82 18.25 24.27 7.58
C LEU A 82 17.54 25.29 8.48
N GLY A 83 18.30 26.11 9.20
CA GLY A 83 17.74 27.15 10.06
C GLY A 83 16.91 28.18 9.29
N SER A 84 17.37 28.58 8.10
CA SER A 84 16.68 29.57 7.27
C SER A 84 15.42 29.01 6.60
N ASP A 85 15.46 27.75 6.19
CA ASP A 85 14.34 27.07 5.53
C ASP A 85 13.24 26.74 6.55
N ALA A 86 13.59 26.20 7.72
CA ALA A 86 12.65 25.97 8.81
C ALA A 86 12.04 27.28 9.32
N ARG A 87 12.84 28.35 9.47
CA ARG A 87 12.33 29.68 9.82
C ARG A 87 11.27 30.15 8.84
N ARG A 88 11.51 30.00 7.53
CA ARG A 88 10.56 30.41 6.49
C ARG A 88 9.24 29.65 6.59
N VAL A 89 9.28 28.35 6.88
CA VAL A 89 8.08 27.52 7.09
C VAL A 89 7.30 27.98 8.32
N LEU A 90 8.00 28.15 9.45
CA LEU A 90 7.38 28.54 10.72
C LEU A 90 6.74 29.93 10.65
N GLU A 91 7.44 30.92 10.10
CA GLU A 91 6.91 32.28 9.94
C GLU A 91 5.72 32.31 8.97
N ARG A 92 5.76 31.54 7.86
CA ARG A 92 4.63 31.42 6.93
C ARG A 92 3.39 30.78 7.57
N ALA A 93 3.60 29.85 8.50
CA ALA A 93 2.52 29.24 9.27
C ALA A 93 1.99 30.14 10.40
N GLY A 94 2.58 31.32 10.61
CA GLY A 94 2.15 32.29 11.62
C GLY A 94 2.77 32.11 13.00
N ALA A 95 3.90 31.39 13.12
CA ALA A 95 4.65 31.29 14.36
C ALA A 95 5.65 32.43 14.53
N ALA A 96 5.77 32.92 15.77
CA ALA A 96 6.84 33.80 16.21
C ALA A 96 7.94 32.96 16.88
N ILE A 97 9.13 32.93 16.29
CA ILE A 97 10.22 32.13 16.86
C ILE A 97 10.83 32.82 18.09
N LYS A 98 10.96 32.07 19.18
CA LYS A 98 11.64 32.51 20.41
C LYS A 98 13.11 32.13 20.41
N SER A 99 13.45 30.94 19.93
CA SER A 99 14.83 30.45 19.90
C SER A 99 15.09 29.45 18.77
N PHE A 100 16.36 29.37 18.38
CA PHE A 100 16.91 28.40 17.45
C PHE A 100 18.20 27.82 18.03
N SER A 101 18.35 26.51 17.94
CA SER A 101 19.58 25.80 18.24
C SER A 101 19.79 24.72 17.18
N LEU A 102 20.96 24.73 16.55
CA LEU A 102 21.34 23.64 15.65
C LEU A 102 22.05 22.56 16.49
N ALA A 103 21.59 21.34 16.38
CA ALA A 103 22.15 20.14 17.00
C ALA A 103 22.43 19.08 15.93
N GLY A 104 22.99 17.94 16.34
CA GLY A 104 23.30 16.83 15.44
C GLY A 104 24.70 16.89 14.81
N THR A 105 24.88 16.14 13.74
CA THR A 105 26.16 16.04 13.00
C THR A 105 26.09 16.82 11.70
N ALA A 106 27.23 17.07 11.05
CA ALA A 106 27.25 17.74 9.74
C ALA A 106 26.47 16.96 8.65
N GLU A 107 26.43 15.62 8.77
CA GLU A 107 25.69 14.72 7.88
C GLU A 107 24.19 14.68 8.22
N ARG A 108 23.83 14.99 9.48
CA ARG A 108 22.44 15.00 9.96
C ARG A 108 22.20 16.20 10.88
N PRO A 109 22.05 17.41 10.30
CA PRO A 109 21.73 18.59 11.08
C PRO A 109 20.27 18.49 11.57
N VAL A 110 20.07 18.75 12.85
CA VAL A 110 18.74 18.81 13.48
C VAL A 110 18.57 20.21 14.05
N LEU A 111 17.48 20.87 13.69
CA LEU A 111 17.12 22.16 14.24
C LEU A 111 16.15 21.97 15.40
N GLU A 112 16.54 22.43 16.58
CA GLU A 112 15.67 22.54 17.74
C GLU A 112 15.21 23.99 17.87
N THR A 113 13.90 24.20 17.92
CA THR A 113 13.34 25.55 17.95
C THR A 113 12.13 25.63 18.88
N ALA A 114 12.02 26.76 19.58
CA ALA A 114 10.83 27.10 20.35
C ALA A 114 10.10 28.25 19.66
N VAL A 115 8.80 28.09 19.44
CA VAL A 115 7.94 29.09 18.83
C VAL A 115 6.73 29.40 19.69
N GLN A 116 6.19 30.60 19.50
CA GLN A 116 4.89 31.00 20.03
C GLN A 116 3.93 31.21 18.85
N ALA A 117 2.73 30.66 18.93
CA ALA A 117 1.76 30.81 17.85
C ALA A 117 0.32 30.86 18.37
N GLU A 118 -0.61 31.23 17.51
CA GLU A 118 -2.04 31.15 17.81
C GLU A 118 -2.55 29.70 17.72
N SER A 119 -3.76 29.44 18.23
CA SER A 119 -4.38 28.10 18.20
C SER A 119 -4.60 27.56 16.78
N THR A 120 -4.70 28.45 15.79
CA THR A 120 -4.85 28.12 14.36
C THR A 120 -3.55 27.64 13.70
N PHE A 121 -2.40 27.82 14.35
CA PHE A 121 -1.08 27.47 13.81
C PHE A 121 -1.00 26.01 13.38
N MET A 122 -1.47 25.06 14.20
CA MET A 122 -1.34 23.63 13.89
C MET A 122 -2.09 23.25 12.60
N THR A 123 -3.17 23.94 12.27
CA THR A 123 -3.92 23.72 11.03
C THR A 123 -3.19 24.33 9.81
N ALA A 124 -2.49 25.45 9.99
CA ALA A 124 -1.74 26.11 8.93
C ALA A 124 -0.34 25.51 8.71
N PHE A 125 0.26 24.93 9.75
CA PHE A 125 1.63 24.45 9.74
C PHE A 125 1.84 23.24 8.82
N TRP A 126 1.03 22.18 8.94
CA TRP A 126 1.22 20.96 8.17
C TRP A 126 1.18 21.17 6.65
N PRO A 127 0.21 21.92 6.08
CA PRO A 127 0.21 22.19 4.64
C PRO A 127 1.42 23.00 4.16
N VAL A 128 1.96 23.91 4.99
CA VAL A 128 3.14 24.71 4.65
C VAL A 128 4.41 23.84 4.72
N LEU A 129 4.49 22.92 5.68
CA LEU A 129 5.57 21.94 5.79
C LEU A 129 5.58 20.99 4.60
N ASP A 130 4.41 20.42 4.25
CA ASP A 130 4.27 19.48 3.12
C ASP A 130 4.64 20.13 1.78
N ALA A 131 4.47 21.44 1.65
CA ALA A 131 4.84 22.21 0.47
C ALA A 131 6.28 22.76 0.50
N ALA A 132 7.03 22.51 1.58
CA ALA A 132 8.38 23.05 1.73
C ALA A 132 9.35 22.41 0.73
N GLN A 133 10.22 23.26 0.15
CA GLN A 133 11.33 22.83 -0.68
C GLN A 133 12.59 23.58 -0.21
N PRO A 134 13.64 22.87 0.23
CA PRO A 134 13.74 21.41 0.38
C PRO A 134 12.74 20.82 1.39
N ALA A 135 12.44 19.52 1.25
CA ALA A 135 11.50 18.81 2.11
C ALA A 135 12.03 18.72 3.54
N LEU A 136 11.18 19.09 4.50
CA LEU A 136 11.50 19.12 5.94
C LEU A 136 10.59 18.13 6.68
N GLU A 137 11.16 17.46 7.67
CA GLU A 137 10.45 16.54 8.56
C GLU A 137 10.51 17.06 10.00
N VAL A 138 9.49 16.70 10.79
CA VAL A 138 9.42 16.99 12.21
C VAL A 138 9.65 15.68 12.97
N ASP A 139 10.80 15.55 13.61
CA ASP A 139 11.16 14.37 14.40
C ASP A 139 10.31 14.27 15.67
N ASN A 140 10.13 15.41 16.34
CA ASN A 140 9.39 15.50 17.59
C ASN A 140 8.87 16.93 17.79
N PHE A 141 7.71 17.06 18.42
CA PHE A 141 7.22 18.34 18.87
C PHE A 141 6.44 18.22 20.18
N THR A 142 6.45 19.28 20.98
CA THR A 142 5.68 19.40 22.21
C THR A 142 4.91 20.70 22.16
N VAL A 143 3.61 20.65 22.46
CA VAL A 143 2.73 21.83 22.52
C VAL A 143 2.29 22.03 23.96
N THR A 144 2.47 23.25 24.45
CA THR A 144 2.00 23.72 25.74
C THR A 144 1.14 24.96 25.54
N VAL A 145 0.04 25.07 26.29
CA VAL A 145 -0.81 26.27 26.24
C VAL A 145 -0.24 27.28 27.24
N GLY A 146 0.26 28.40 26.73
CA GLY A 146 0.76 29.50 27.53
C GLY A 146 -0.36 30.27 28.22
N ARG A 147 -0.01 31.08 29.21
CA ARG A 147 -0.96 31.88 30.00
C ARG A 147 -1.77 32.88 29.16
N ASP A 148 -1.22 33.30 28.02
CA ASP A 148 -1.82 34.30 27.12
C ASP A 148 -2.72 33.67 26.03
N ALA A 149 -3.19 32.44 26.24
CA ALA A 149 -3.95 31.64 25.26
C ALA A 149 -3.21 31.37 23.93
N ARG A 150 -1.89 31.63 23.90
CA ARG A 150 -0.99 31.27 22.79
C ARG A 150 -0.37 29.91 23.02
N LEU A 151 -0.14 29.18 21.94
CA LEU A 151 0.60 27.93 21.95
C LEU A 151 2.09 28.23 22.07
N GLU A 152 2.75 27.53 22.97
CA GLU A 152 4.21 27.44 23.05
C GLU A 152 4.59 26.06 22.53
N ILE A 153 5.37 26.03 21.45
CA ILE A 153 5.66 24.81 20.73
C ILE A 153 7.17 24.65 20.65
N VAL A 154 7.68 23.52 21.12
CA VAL A 154 9.07 23.11 20.94
C VAL A 154 9.11 22.07 19.85
N LEU A 155 9.90 22.29 18.81
CA LEU A 155 9.96 21.46 17.61
C LEU A 155 11.39 21.01 17.34
N ARG A 156 11.55 19.80 16.82
CA ARG A 156 12.79 19.28 16.26
C ARG A 156 12.57 18.99 14.79
N MET A 157 13.34 19.63 13.91
CA MET A 157 13.17 19.55 12.47
C MET A 157 14.47 19.12 11.78
N ALA A 158 14.36 18.32 10.72
CA ALA A 158 15.47 17.88 9.89
C ALA A 158 15.06 17.86 8.41
N TYR A 159 16.01 17.62 7.51
CA TYR A 159 15.67 17.34 6.11
C TYR A 159 15.14 15.92 5.94
N ALA A 160 14.13 15.77 5.08
CA ALA A 160 13.56 14.46 4.75
C ALA A 160 14.62 13.52 4.15
N GLY A 161 14.68 12.28 4.65
CA GLY A 161 15.56 11.23 4.11
C GLY A 161 17.04 11.32 4.49
N SER A 162 17.39 12.04 5.57
CA SER A 162 18.78 12.09 6.09
C SER A 162 19.16 10.86 6.96
N GLU A 163 18.72 9.65 6.59
CA GLU A 163 19.02 8.39 7.31
C GLU A 163 20.26 7.65 6.80
#